data_AF-A0A950XLT7-F1
#
_entry.id   AF-A0A950XLT7-F1
#
_cell.length_a   1.000
_cell.length_b   1.000
_cell.length_c   1.000
_cell.angle_alpha   90.00
_cell.angle_beta   90.00
_cell.angle_gamma   90.00
#
_symmetry.space_group_name_H-M   'P 1'
#
loop_
_entity.id
_entity.type
_entity.pdbx_description
1 polymer ?
#
loop_
_entity_poly.entity_id
_entity_poly.type
_entity_poly.pdbx_seq_one_letter_code
_entity_poly.pdbx_strand_id
1 'polypeptide(L)' 'ADGRLDAKPSRVFSFDEVHEAHRIMEAGEAGGKMVVVVE' A
#
# COMPACT_ATOMS: atom_id res chain seq x y z
N ALA A 1 11.53 -18.33 -16.58
CA ALA A 1 11.27 -17.28 -15.59
C ALA A 1 10.35 -17.87 -14.53
N ASP A 2 10.71 -17.79 -13.24
CA ASP A 2 10.06 -18.57 -12.17
C ASP A 2 8.78 -17.93 -11.62
N GLY A 3 8.23 -16.91 -12.29
CA GLY A 3 6.97 -16.26 -11.92
C GLY A 3 7.00 -15.52 -10.57
N ARG A 4 8.17 -15.22 -10.02
CA ARG A 4 8.31 -14.52 -8.73
C ARG A 4 8.51 -13.02 -8.94
N LEU A 5 7.71 -12.23 -8.23
CA LEU A 5 7.81 -10.77 -8.15
C LEU A 5 8.17 -10.39 -6.70
N ASP A 6 9.29 -9.69 -6.51
CA ASP A 6 9.64 -9.12 -5.20
C ASP A 6 8.80 -7.86 -4.94
N ALA A 7 7.63 -8.04 -4.33
CA ALA A 7 6.65 -6.98 -4.09
C ALA A 7 6.73 -6.46 -2.65
N LYS A 8 7.79 -5.73 -2.32
CA LYS A 8 7.90 -5.05 -1.02
C LYS A 8 6.89 -3.89 -0.94
N PRO A 9 6.19 -3.73 0.20
CA PRO A 9 5.31 -2.58 0.39
C PRO A 9 6.13 -1.28 0.37
N SER A 10 5.62 -0.25 -0.32
CA SER A 10 6.15 1.12 -0.20
C SER A 10 5.68 1.78 1.10
N ARG A 11 4.46 1.45 1.55
CA ARG A 11 3.84 1.95 2.78
C ARG A 11 2.91 0.91 3.38
N VAL A 12 2.79 0.91 4.71
CA VAL A 12 1.87 0.04 5.46
C VAL A 12 1.06 0.93 6.41
N PHE A 13 -0.25 0.74 6.42
CA PHE A 13 -1.21 1.47 7.25
C PHE A 13 -1.97 0.50 8.14
N SER A 14 -2.44 0.96 9.29
CA SER A 14 -3.47 0.28 10.07
C SER A 14 -4.86 0.50 9.46
N PHE A 15 -5.85 -0.31 9.88
CA PHE A 15 -7.23 -0.15 9.41
C PHE A 15 -7.83 1.23 9.77
N ASP A 16 -7.45 1.80 10.92
CA ASP A 16 -7.91 3.14 11.34
C ASP A 16 -7.37 4.27 10.43
N GLU A 17 -6.32 3.99 9.65
CA GLU A 17 -5.67 4.93 8.74
C GLU A 17 -6.11 4.78 7.28
N VAL A 18 -7.14 3.97 6.98
CA VAL A 18 -7.61 3.69 5.61
C VAL A 18 -7.97 4.94 4.82
N HIS A 19 -8.47 5.99 5.49
CA HIS A 19 -8.75 7.26 4.82
C HIS A 19 -7.49 7.94 4.29
N GLU A 20 -6.37 7.83 4.99
CA GLU A 20 -5.09 8.40 4.56
C GLU A 20 -4.49 7.60 3.40
N ALA A 21 -4.61 6.27 3.46
CA ALA A 21 -4.20 5.40 2.35
C ALA A 21 -4.91 5.80 1.04
N HIS A 22 -6.22 6.05 1.08
CA HIS A 22 -6.97 6.52 -0.10
C HIS A 22 -6.56 7.91 -0.57
N ARG A 23 -6.34 8.86 0.35
CA ARG A 23 -5.90 10.22 -0.01
C ARG A 23 -4.58 10.18 -0.80
N ILE A 24 -3.61 9.41 -0.32
CA ILE A 24 -2.30 9.26 -0.98
C ILE A 24 -2.45 8.57 -2.35
N MET A 25 -3.32 7.57 -2.46
CA MET A 25 -3.62 6.95 -3.77
C MET A 25 -4.23 7.95 -4.75
N GLU A 26 -5.20 8.74 -4.30
CA GLU A 26 -5.92 9.71 -5.13
C GLU A 26 -5.02 10.86 -5.57
N ALA A 27 -4.07 11.27 -4.72
CA ALA A 27 -3.02 12.23 -5.08
C ALA A 27 -1.97 11.68 -6.05
N GLY A 28 -1.97 10.36 -6.34
CA GLY A 28 -0.95 9.70 -7.17
C GLY A 28 0.38 9.51 -6.45
N GLU A 29 0.41 9.64 -5.12
CA GLU A 29 1.64 9.62 -4.30
C GLU A 29 1.94 8.26 -3.68
N ALA A 30 1.20 7.21 -4.07
CA ALA A 30 1.34 5.86 -3.51
C ALA A 30 2.76 5.28 -3.64
N GLY A 31 3.46 5.60 -4.74
CA GLY A 31 4.87 5.25 -4.96
C GLY A 31 5.18 3.74 -5.01
N GLY A 32 4.15 2.88 -5.07
CA GLY A 32 4.30 1.43 -5.07
C GLY A 32 3.13 0.73 -4.38
N LYS A 33 3.37 -0.51 -3.93
CA LYS A 33 2.39 -1.34 -3.24
C LYS A 33 2.13 -0.79 -1.83
N MET A 34 0.95 -0.22 -1.61
CA MET A 34 0.50 0.12 -0.25
C MET A 34 -0.32 -1.04 0.33
N VAL A 35 -0.22 -1.24 1.64
CA VAL A 35 -0.90 -2.33 2.35
C VAL A 35 -1.62 -1.76 3.56
N VAL A 36 -2.86 -2.19 3.79
CA VAL A 36 -3.60 -1.94 5.03
C VAL A 36 -3.68 -3.26 5.79
N VAL A 37 -3.29 -3.26 7.06
CA VAL A 37 -3.41 -4.43 7.94
C VAL A 37 -4.72 -4.35 8.71
N VAL A 38 -5.42 -5.48 8.79
CA VAL A 38 -6.64 -5.68 9.59
C VAL A 38 -6.33 -6.80 10.57
N GLU A 39 -6.53 -6.55 11.86
CA GLU A 39 -6.44 -7.57 12.92
C GLU A 39 -7.80 -8.25 13.16
#